data_AF-A0A1S8N2D7-F1
#
_entry.id   AF-A0A1S8N2D7-F1
#
_cell.length_a   1.000
_cell.length_b   1.000
_cell.length_c   1.000
_cell.angle_alpha   90.00
_cell.angle_beta   90.00
_cell.angle_gamma   90.00
#
_symmetry.space_group_name_H-M   'P 1'
#
loop_
_entity.id
_entity.type
_entity.pdbx_description
1 polymer ?
#
loop_
_entity_poly.entity_id
_entity_poly.type
_entity_poly.pdbx_seq_one_letter_code
_entity_poly.pdbx_strand_id
1 'polypeptide(L)'
;MKKGKTKISKRGRPNLRNVLYQASMIMVGKNQAFKEIYKHLTKRQNNKLTGKQALVALSVRLIKVMYTLCTKKSMYSHDKVHGLDSCQQVA
;
A
#
# COMPACT_ATOMS: atom_id res chain seq x y z
N MET A 1 10.77 12.54 -25.63
CA MET A 1 10.95 11.17 -25.08
C MET A 1 9.60 10.66 -24.56
N LYS A 2 9.03 9.59 -25.13
CA LYS A 2 7.77 9.01 -24.62
C LYS A 2 8.08 8.31 -23.28
N LYS A 3 7.53 8.83 -22.17
CA LYS A 3 7.65 8.18 -20.85
C LYS A 3 7.01 6.79 -20.94
N GLY A 4 7.80 5.73 -20.71
CA GLY A 4 7.31 4.36 -20.68
C GLY A 4 6.25 4.19 -19.58
N LYS A 5 5.21 3.38 -19.85
CA LYS A 5 4.17 3.08 -18.86
C LYS A 5 4.79 2.39 -17.65
N THR A 6 4.53 2.88 -16.44
CA THR A 6 5.06 2.29 -15.20
C THR A 6 4.49 0.88 -15.01
N LYS A 7 5.30 -0.15 -15.28
CA LYS A 7 4.95 -1.56 -15.14
C LYS A 7 5.66 -2.15 -13.93
N ILE A 8 4.99 -3.08 -13.24
CA ILE A 8 5.61 -3.85 -12.16
C ILE A 8 6.77 -4.65 -12.75
N SER A 9 8.00 -4.39 -12.30
CA SER A 9 9.23 -4.94 -12.87
C SER A 9 9.40 -6.46 -12.68
N LYS A 10 8.51 -7.10 -11.89
CA LYS A 10 8.49 -8.52 -11.51
C LYS A 10 9.78 -9.07 -10.88
N ARG A 11 10.81 -8.25 -10.64
CA ARG A 11 12.12 -8.66 -10.07
C ARG A 11 12.05 -9.06 -8.58
N GLY A 12 12.98 -9.91 -8.15
CA GLY A 12 13.14 -10.33 -6.75
C GLY A 12 12.30 -11.56 -6.35
N ARG A 13 11.92 -11.66 -5.08
CA ARG A 13 11.30 -12.85 -4.46
C ARG A 13 9.81 -12.99 -4.84
N PRO A 14 9.42 -13.94 -5.71
CA PRO A 14 8.05 -14.05 -6.19
C PRO A 14 7.09 -14.57 -5.10
N ASN A 15 7.52 -15.54 -4.28
CA ASN A 15 6.69 -16.16 -3.25
C ASN A 15 6.27 -15.15 -2.17
N LEU A 16 7.22 -14.33 -1.72
CA LEU A 16 6.95 -13.26 -0.77
C LEU A 16 5.92 -12.27 -1.32
N ARG A 17 6.07 -11.87 -2.59
CA ARG A 17 5.10 -10.97 -3.24
C ARG A 17 3.70 -11.58 -3.28
N ASN A 18 3.59 -12.89 -3.52
CA ASN A 18 2.30 -13.58 -3.54
C ASN A 18 1.65 -13.58 -2.16
N VAL A 19 2.38 -14.00 -1.12
CA VAL A 19 1.86 -14.02 0.27
C VAL A 19 1.40 -12.63 0.70
N LEU A 20 2.21 -11.60 0.43
CA LEU A 20 1.86 -10.24 0.77
C LEU A 20 0.65 -9.71 -0.01
N TYR A 21 0.48 -10.13 -1.26
CA TYR A 21 -0.69 -9.79 -2.06
C TYR A 21 -1.96 -10.40 -1.45
N GLN A 22 -1.93 -11.68 -1.10
CA GLN A 22 -3.05 -12.34 -0.40
C GLN A 22 -3.36 -11.69 0.95
N ALA A 23 -2.33 -11.40 1.75
CA ALA A 23 -2.50 -10.71 3.03
C ALA A 23 -3.12 -9.32 2.83
N SER A 24 -2.66 -8.56 1.84
CA SER A 24 -3.20 -7.22 1.52
C SER A 24 -4.67 -7.29 1.08
N MET A 25 -5.05 -8.31 0.31
CA MET A 25 -6.45 -8.52 -0.07
C MET A 25 -7.34 -8.74 1.15
N ILE A 26 -6.93 -9.60 2.08
CA ILE A 26 -7.67 -9.88 3.31
C ILE A 26 -7.74 -8.62 4.19
N MET A 27 -6.64 -7.88 4.32
CA MET A 27 -6.57 -6.66 5.11
C MET A 27 -7.50 -5.56 4.61
N VAL A 28 -7.62 -5.38 3.29
CA VAL A 28 -8.57 -4.41 2.70
C VAL A 28 -10.03 -4.79 3.00
N GLY A 29 -10.33 -6.08 3.13
CA GLY A 29 -11.67 -6.56 3.49
C GLY A 29 -11.99 -6.40 4.97
N LYS A 30 -11.03 -6.69 5.86
CA LYS A 30 -11.24 -6.73 7.32
C LYS A 30 -10.94 -5.41 8.03
N ASN A 31 -10.12 -4.54 7.45
CA ASN A 31 -9.65 -3.33 8.11
C ASN A 31 -9.98 -2.08 7.29
N GLN A 32 -10.72 -1.17 7.92
CA GLN A 32 -11.19 0.06 7.30
C GLN A 32 -10.04 0.98 6.87
N ALA A 33 -8.92 1.03 7.60
CA ALA A 33 -7.76 1.88 7.28
C ALA A 33 -7.17 1.54 5.91
N PHE A 34 -6.98 0.24 5.68
CA PHE A 34 -6.45 -0.27 4.43
C PHE A 34 -7.46 -0.10 3.29
N LYS A 35 -8.76 -0.20 3.58
CA LYS A 35 -9.84 0.05 2.62
C LYS A 35 -9.89 1.51 2.16
N GLU A 36 -9.70 2.45 3.07
CA GLU A 36 -9.65 3.89 2.76
C GLU A 36 -8.47 4.22 1.86
N ILE A 37 -7.28 3.70 2.18
CA ILE A 37 -6.09 3.87 1.33
C ILE A 37 -6.31 3.23 -0.04
N TYR A 38 -6.88 2.02 -0.11
CA TYR A 38 -7.20 1.38 -1.39
C TYR A 38 -8.17 2.22 -2.23
N LYS A 39 -9.21 2.76 -1.61
CA LYS A 39 -10.16 3.67 -2.27
C LYS A 39 -9.47 4.94 -2.75
N HIS A 40 -8.59 5.54 -1.95
CA HIS A 40 -7.83 6.73 -2.34
C HIS A 40 -6.92 6.45 -3.56
N LEU A 41 -6.18 5.34 -3.55
CA LEU A 41 -5.29 4.95 -4.65
C LEU A 41 -6.03 4.65 -5.97
N THR A 42 -7.27 4.15 -5.88
CA THR A 42 -8.09 3.79 -7.04
C THR A 42 -8.97 4.93 -7.53
N LYS A 43 -9.36 5.88 -6.68
CA LYS A 43 -10.24 7.02 -7.03
C LYS A 43 -9.51 8.33 -7.32
N ARG A 44 -8.20 8.43 -7.06
CA ARG A 44 -7.42 9.63 -7.37
C ARG A 44 -7.47 10.00 -8.86
N GLN A 45 -7.56 11.30 -9.16
CA GLN A 45 -7.56 11.82 -10.53
C GLN A 45 -6.19 11.70 -11.20
N ASN A 46 -5.12 12.04 -10.46
CA ASN A 46 -3.75 11.95 -10.97
C ASN A 46 -3.16 10.54 -10.74
N ASN A 47 -2.67 9.91 -11.83
CA ASN A 47 -2.04 8.58 -11.84
C ASN A 47 -2.91 7.47 -11.21
N LYS A 48 -4.16 7.33 -11.65
CA LYS A 48 -5.07 6.28 -11.19
C LYS A 48 -4.43 4.89 -11.28
N LEU A 49 -4.34 4.18 -10.15
CA LEU A 49 -3.80 2.83 -10.12
C LEU A 49 -4.89 1.82 -10.49
N THR A 50 -4.51 0.81 -11.27
CA THR A 50 -5.35 -0.39 -11.43
C THR A 50 -5.45 -1.15 -10.11
N GLY A 51 -6.52 -1.91 -9.90
CA GLY A 51 -6.75 -2.62 -8.62
C GLY A 51 -5.58 -3.51 -8.19
N LYS A 52 -4.95 -4.22 -9.15
CA LYS A 52 -3.74 -5.02 -8.90
C LYS A 52 -2.56 -4.16 -8.46
N GLN A 53 -2.33 -3.01 -9.10
CA GLN A 53 -1.24 -2.11 -8.72
C GLN A 53 -1.48 -1.50 -7.33
N ALA A 54 -2.73 -1.16 -6.99
CA ALA A 54 -3.08 -0.63 -5.68
C ALA A 54 -2.85 -1.67 -4.57
N LEU A 55 -3.22 -2.93 -4.78
CA LEU A 55 -2.92 -4.02 -3.84
C LEU A 55 -1.42 -4.26 -3.66
N VAL A 56 -0.63 -4.16 -4.73
CA VAL A 56 0.84 -4.27 -4.66
C VAL A 56 1.47 -3.04 -3.97
N ALA A 57 0.87 -1.86 -4.05
CA ALA A 57 1.31 -0.71 -3.27
C ALA A 57 0.98 -0.88 -1.78
N LEU A 58 -0.20 -1.44 -1.47
CA LEU A 58 -0.63 -1.75 -0.11
C LEU A 58 0.24 -2.80 0.56
N SER A 59 0.73 -3.81 -0.16
CA SER A 59 1.60 -4.83 0.43
C SER A 59 2.91 -4.26 0.99
N VAL A 60 3.51 -3.31 0.29
CA VAL A 60 4.71 -2.60 0.79
C VAL A 60 4.38 -1.81 2.05
N ARG A 61 3.21 -1.16 2.07
CA ARG A 61 2.75 -0.39 3.22
C ARG A 61 2.43 -1.28 4.42
N LEU A 62 1.85 -2.45 4.19
CA LEU A 62 1.56 -3.46 5.20
C LEU A 62 2.86 -3.91 5.90
N ILE A 63 3.91 -4.22 5.14
CA ILE A 63 5.21 -4.59 5.72
C ILE A 63 5.77 -3.45 6.56
N LYS A 64 5.69 -2.20 6.09
CA LYS A 64 6.17 -1.05 6.86
C LYS A 64 5.43 -0.92 8.20
N VAL A 65 4.11 -1.05 8.19
CA VAL A 65 3.30 -1.02 9.42
C VAL A 65 3.72 -2.16 10.35
N MET A 66 3.78 -3.41 9.87
CA MET A 66 4.21 -4.56 10.66
C MET A 66 5.60 -4.34 11.27
N TYR A 67 6.56 -3.88 10.47
CA TYR A 67 7.91 -3.56 10.93
C TYR A 67 7.91 -2.49 12.03
N THR A 68 7.17 -1.39 11.85
CA THR A 68 7.10 -0.34 12.88
C THR A 68 6.46 -0.84 14.18
N LEU A 69 5.45 -1.71 14.12
CA LEU A 69 4.82 -2.29 15.30
C LEU A 69 5.79 -3.21 16.05
N CYS A 70 6.50 -4.08 15.32
CA CYS A 70 7.47 -5.00 15.91
C CYS A 70 8.64 -4.25 16.56
N THR A 71 9.19 -3.24 15.87
CA THR A 71 10.40 -2.53 16.32
C THR A 71 10.09 -1.51 17.41
N LYS A 72 9.02 -0.72 17.27
CA LYS A 72 8.68 0.35 18.22
C LYS A 72 7.76 -0.11 19.37
N LYS A 73 7.38 -1.40 19.41
CA LYS A 73 6.44 -2.00 20.38
C LYS A 73 5.22 -1.12 20.66
N SER A 74 4.75 -0.42 19.63
CA SER A 74 3.69 0.57 19.78
C SER A 74 2.34 -0.06 19.45
N MET A 75 1.28 0.36 20.13
CA MET A 75 -0.07 -0.10 19.79
C MET A 75 -0.45 0.33 18.36
N TYR A 76 -1.19 -0.55 17.70
CA TYR A 76 -1.77 -0.28 16.39
C TYR A 76 -2.82 0.84 16.51
N SER A 77 -2.74 1.82 15.62
CA SER A 77 -3.69 2.92 15.52
C SER A 77 -4.00 3.17 14.06
N HIS A 78 -5.26 3.51 13.76
CA HIS A 78 -5.75 3.79 12.40
C HIS A 78 -4.84 4.79 11.66
N ASP A 79 -4.47 5.87 12.34
CA ASP A 79 -3.63 6.97 11.82
C ASP A 79 -2.22 6.52 11.40
N LYS A 80 -1.67 5.49 12.07
CA LYS A 80 -0.35 4.95 11.73
C LYS A 80 -0.34 4.23 10.39
N VAL A 81 -1.50 3.75 9.91
CA VAL A 81 -1.63 3.18 8.57
C VAL A 81 -1.66 4.28 7.51
N HIS A 82 -2.36 5.38 7.80
CA HIS A 82 -2.41 6.57 6.95
C HIS A 82 -1.07 7.26 6.81
N GLY A 83 -0.12 6.95 7.70
CA GLY A 83 1.25 7.47 7.68
C GLY A 83 1.17 8.99 7.74
N LEU A 84 1.11 9.55 8.96
CA LEU A 84 1.26 10.99 9.14
C LEU A 84 2.39 11.50 8.21
N ASP A 85 2.02 12.46 7.35
CA ASP A 85 2.86 13.40 6.62
C ASP A 85 3.61 12.95 5.34
N SER A 86 2.95 12.25 4.40
CA SER A 86 3.50 12.18 3.02
C SER A 86 2.49 12.35 1.87
N CYS A 87 1.29 12.87 2.15
CA CYS A 87 0.34 13.28 1.11
C CYS A 87 -0.29 14.67 1.35
N GLN A 88 0.38 15.57 2.10
CA GLN A 88 -0.04 16.99 2.21
C GLN A 88 0.98 18.00 1.65
N GLN A 89 2.04 17.54 0.98
CA GLN A 89 2.97 18.41 0.25
C GLN A 89 3.04 18.01 -1.22
N VAL A 90 1.96 18.31 -1.94
CA VAL A 90 2.06 18.73 -3.35
C VAL A 90 1.01 19.83 -3.51
N ALA A 91 1.36 21.02 -3.04
CA ALA A 91 0.80 22.28 -3.50
C ALA A 91 1.81 22.87 -4.51
#